data_AF-A0A1Q6V9T8-F1
#
_entry.id   AF-A0A1Q6V9T8-F1
#
_cell.length_a   1.000
_cell.length_b   1.000
_cell.length_c   1.000
_cell.angle_alpha   90.00
_cell.angle_beta   90.00
_cell.angle_gamma   90.00
#
_symmetry.space_group_name_H-M   'P 1'
#
loop_
_entity.id
_entity.type
_entity.pdbx_description
1 polymer ?
#
loop_
_entity_poly.entity_id
_entity_poly.type
_entity_poly.pdbx_seq_one_letter_code
_entity_poly.pdbx_strand_id
1 'polypeptide(L)'
;MAGAILCKMPGVLTLLTPVIAAFLLAKPPRIGVAKQLALSYCITLTLVVVPIVIFLLTTRQHHEKSVLGENAWALMVQVATNVKTTYKWLWFYWTPPVLILGLVGFVFAVIKQNREHLLLAATSLVPIFTFIAISRVLFSRYLLLATVPALTLVAGVVTVDITPRIARLIGLAQSAAVRAVPGILLCVVVGLFAWKVNWLVLTNPAHAPLPRADLNQYVERWPSGYGVAEAAHYLQCLARASPGGIVVAHHDLQDFGLKVSLMNENRIAVRHLTMRGENNMAKLVAWSRNKPTFVVLNRPPVSRTPSEQPDSPELLKVADLVQSFQKPGGRASVDVYRLK
;
A
#
# COMPACT_ATOMS: atom_id res chain seq x y z
N MET A 1 -6.08 -17.84 0.20
CA MET A 1 -6.31 -17.05 -1.04
C MET A 1 -7.38 -15.99 -0.83
N ALA A 2 -8.62 -16.37 -0.48
CA ALA A 2 -9.69 -15.41 -0.21
C ALA A 2 -9.28 -14.30 0.78
N GLY A 3 -8.63 -14.65 1.91
CA GLY A 3 -8.11 -13.66 2.86
C GLY A 3 -7.11 -12.67 2.25
N ALA A 4 -6.17 -13.12 1.42
CA ALA A 4 -5.20 -12.23 0.76
C ALA A 4 -5.89 -11.25 -0.20
N ILE A 5 -6.91 -11.71 -0.92
CA ILE A 5 -7.69 -10.90 -1.87
C ILE A 5 -8.51 -9.85 -1.12
N LEU A 6 -9.17 -10.25 -0.03
CA LEU A 6 -9.96 -9.36 0.82
C LEU A 6 -9.09 -8.28 1.49
N CYS A 7 -7.82 -8.56 1.79
CA CYS A 7 -6.91 -7.56 2.33
C CYS A 7 -6.52 -6.49 1.29
N LYS A 8 -6.27 -6.86 0.02
CA LYS A 8 -5.90 -5.91 -1.04
C LYS A 8 -5.95 -6.58 -2.42
N MET A 9 -6.20 -5.79 -3.47
CA MET A 9 -6.17 -6.23 -4.88
C MET A 9 -4.96 -7.10 -5.28
N PRO A 10 -3.72 -6.85 -4.79
CA PRO A 10 -2.60 -7.77 -5.01
C PRO A 10 -2.81 -9.23 -4.64
N GLY A 11 -3.71 -9.52 -3.70
CA GLY A 11 -4.05 -10.90 -3.34
C GLY A 11 -4.67 -11.69 -4.48
N VAL A 12 -5.24 -11.03 -5.50
CA VAL A 12 -5.81 -11.71 -6.69
C VAL A 12 -4.75 -12.54 -7.41
N LEU A 13 -3.49 -12.10 -7.40
CA LEU A 13 -2.40 -12.82 -8.06
C LEU A 13 -2.05 -14.15 -7.34
N THR A 14 -2.45 -14.29 -6.06
CA THR A 14 -2.32 -15.57 -5.33
C THR A 14 -3.34 -16.62 -5.79
N LEU A 15 -4.33 -16.25 -6.61
CA LEU A 15 -5.21 -17.21 -7.26
C LEU A 15 -4.44 -18.16 -8.18
N LEU A 16 -3.28 -17.78 -8.70
CA LEU A 16 -2.48 -18.65 -9.55
C LEU A 16 -1.71 -19.72 -8.75
N THR A 17 -1.45 -19.46 -7.46
CA THR A 17 -0.66 -20.33 -6.59
C THR A 17 -1.15 -21.79 -6.54
N PRO A 18 -2.44 -22.11 -6.30
CA PRO A 18 -2.87 -23.51 -6.25
C PRO A 18 -2.83 -24.21 -7.62
N VAL A 19 -3.00 -23.49 -8.74
CA VAL A 19 -2.81 -24.07 -10.09
C VAL A 19 -1.35 -24.39 -10.32
N ILE A 20 -0.43 -23.48 -9.98
CA ILE A 20 1.01 -23.72 -10.05
C ILE A 20 1.40 -24.89 -9.14
N ALA A 21 0.86 -24.95 -7.92
CA ALA A 21 1.11 -26.04 -6.98
C ALA A 21 0.58 -27.38 -7.50
N ALA A 22 -0.60 -27.41 -8.10
CA ALA A 22 -1.14 -28.63 -8.71
C ALA A 22 -0.27 -29.10 -9.88
N PHE A 23 0.21 -28.17 -10.72
CA PHE A 23 1.09 -28.53 -11.83
C PHE A 23 2.46 -29.06 -11.36
N LEU A 24 3.08 -28.41 -10.36
CA LEU A 24 4.44 -28.76 -9.91
C LEU A 24 4.47 -29.94 -8.92
N LEU A 25 3.53 -29.98 -7.97
CA LEU A 25 3.58 -30.92 -6.84
C LEU A 25 2.66 -32.13 -7.00
N ALA A 26 1.58 -32.04 -7.80
CA ALA A 26 0.69 -33.19 -7.94
C ALA A 26 1.37 -34.30 -8.78
N LYS A 27 1.20 -35.54 -8.32
CA LYS A 27 1.52 -36.74 -9.14
C LYS A 27 0.33 -37.07 -10.05
N PRO A 28 0.52 -37.46 -11.32
CA PRO A 28 -0.59 -37.75 -12.23
C PRO A 28 -1.31 -39.07 -11.92
N PRO A 29 -2.64 -39.20 -12.21
CA PRO A 29 -3.67 -38.17 -12.26
C PRO A 29 -4.74 -38.41 -11.16
N ARG A 30 -5.30 -37.34 -10.59
CA ARG A 30 -6.51 -37.47 -9.78
C ARG A 30 -7.51 -36.40 -10.21
N ILE A 31 -8.56 -36.85 -10.88
CA ILE A 31 -9.83 -36.12 -11.06
C ILE A 31 -10.25 -35.43 -9.74
N GLY A 32 -9.90 -36.00 -8.58
CA GLY A 32 -10.06 -35.39 -7.27
C GLY A 32 -9.35 -34.03 -7.07
N VAL A 33 -8.11 -33.86 -7.56
CA VAL A 33 -7.40 -32.57 -7.46
C VAL A 33 -8.07 -31.52 -8.35
N ALA A 34 -8.45 -31.88 -9.57
CA ALA A 34 -9.18 -30.99 -10.47
C ALA A 34 -10.54 -30.58 -9.87
N LYS A 35 -11.29 -31.52 -9.28
CA LYS A 35 -12.54 -31.24 -8.57
C LYS A 35 -12.33 -30.32 -7.36
N GLN A 36 -11.30 -30.57 -6.55
CA GLN A 36 -10.98 -29.74 -5.38
C GLN A 36 -10.55 -28.32 -5.77
N LEU A 37 -9.75 -28.18 -6.83
CA LEU A 37 -9.41 -26.88 -7.40
C LEU A 37 -10.65 -26.17 -7.91
N ALA A 38 -11.48 -26.83 -8.71
CA ALA A 38 -12.72 -26.27 -9.23
C ALA A 38 -13.63 -25.78 -8.09
N LEU A 39 -13.83 -26.59 -7.04
CA LEU A 39 -14.60 -26.18 -5.87
C LEU A 39 -13.98 -24.98 -5.15
N SER A 40 -12.66 -24.99 -4.95
CA SER A 40 -11.94 -23.89 -4.30
C SER A 40 -12.04 -22.58 -5.09
N TYR A 41 -11.94 -22.65 -6.41
CA TYR A 41 -12.14 -21.50 -7.29
C TYR A 41 -13.60 -21.04 -7.28
N CYS A 42 -14.59 -21.93 -7.34
CA CYS A 42 -16.00 -21.55 -7.24
C CYS A 42 -16.30 -20.79 -5.93
N ILE A 43 -15.79 -21.29 -4.79
CA ILE A 43 -15.92 -20.60 -3.50
C ILE A 43 -15.22 -19.24 -3.55
N THR A 44 -14.00 -19.18 -4.07
CA THR A 44 -13.23 -17.93 -4.11
C THR A 44 -13.84 -16.91 -5.06
N LEU A 45 -14.28 -17.32 -6.25
CA LEU A 45 -15.03 -16.50 -7.21
C LEU A 45 -16.31 -15.97 -6.56
N THR A 46 -17.05 -16.81 -5.85
CA THR A 46 -18.27 -16.35 -5.15
C THR A 46 -17.94 -15.31 -4.09
N LEU A 47 -16.92 -15.54 -3.25
CA LEU A 47 -16.54 -14.63 -2.17
C LEU A 47 -15.84 -13.34 -2.65
N VAL A 48 -15.28 -13.31 -3.86
CA VAL A 48 -14.47 -12.20 -4.37
C VAL A 48 -15.16 -11.47 -5.51
N VAL A 49 -15.63 -12.20 -6.53
CA VAL A 49 -16.23 -11.60 -7.72
C VAL A 49 -17.60 -11.04 -7.41
N VAL A 50 -18.41 -11.67 -6.55
CA VAL A 50 -19.73 -11.09 -6.20
C VAL A 50 -19.57 -9.72 -5.52
N PRO A 51 -18.73 -9.54 -4.48
CA PRO A 51 -18.49 -8.20 -3.91
C PRO A 51 -17.86 -7.21 -4.88
N ILE A 52 -16.93 -7.64 -5.75
CA ILE A 52 -16.30 -6.75 -6.73
C ILE A 52 -17.31 -6.31 -7.80
N VAL A 53 -18.12 -7.22 -8.31
CA VAL A 53 -19.17 -6.91 -9.30
C VAL A 53 -20.21 -6.01 -8.67
N ILE A 54 -20.67 -6.31 -7.44
CA ILE A 54 -21.57 -5.41 -6.70
C ILE A 54 -20.92 -4.04 -6.52
N PHE A 55 -19.66 -3.98 -6.11
CA PHE A 55 -18.92 -2.72 -5.95
C PHE A 55 -18.82 -1.94 -7.27
N LEU A 56 -18.47 -2.59 -8.39
CA LEU A 56 -18.36 -1.95 -9.70
C LEU A 56 -19.71 -1.49 -10.25
N LEU A 57 -20.78 -2.27 -10.00
CA LEU A 57 -22.14 -1.91 -10.41
C LEU A 57 -22.73 -0.79 -9.55
N THR A 58 -22.37 -0.71 -8.27
CA THR A 58 -22.86 0.32 -7.33
C THR A 58 -22.02 1.60 -7.35
N THR A 59 -20.73 1.49 -7.66
CA THR A 59 -19.80 2.61 -7.66
C THR A 59 -19.61 3.11 -9.08
N ARG A 60 -20.45 4.07 -9.52
CA ARG A 60 -20.32 4.79 -10.81
C ARG A 60 -19.02 5.60 -10.98
N GLN A 61 -18.03 5.43 -10.11
CA GLN A 61 -16.79 6.21 -10.15
C GLN A 61 -15.66 5.43 -10.82
N HIS A 62 -15.21 6.00 -11.94
CA HIS A 62 -13.91 5.82 -12.60
C HIS A 62 -13.82 4.81 -13.76
N HIS A 63 -14.66 4.99 -14.77
CA HIS A 63 -14.20 4.87 -16.16
C HIS A 63 -13.34 6.11 -16.47
N GLU A 64 -12.01 6.04 -16.32
CA GLU A 64 -11.00 6.91 -17.00
C GLU A 64 -9.62 6.78 -16.32
N LYS A 65 -9.09 5.58 -16.19
CA LYS A 65 -7.64 5.39 -16.01
C LYS A 65 -7.22 4.17 -16.81
N SER A 66 -7.16 4.31 -18.13
CA SER A 66 -6.70 3.29 -19.09
C SER A 66 -5.40 2.63 -18.59
N VAL A 67 -5.45 1.43 -18.03
CA VAL A 67 -4.33 0.86 -17.26
C VAL A 67 -3.06 0.60 -18.10
N LEU A 68 -3.15 0.76 -19.43
CA LEU A 68 -2.09 0.48 -20.39
C LEU A 68 -1.60 1.77 -21.05
N GLY A 69 -0.29 1.89 -21.24
CA GLY A 69 0.30 2.98 -22.02
C GLY A 69 -0.33 3.02 -23.41
N GLU A 70 -0.61 4.22 -23.90
CA GLU A 70 -1.31 4.46 -25.17
C GLU A 70 -0.54 3.91 -26.40
N ASN A 71 0.74 3.54 -26.22
CA ASN A 71 1.58 2.87 -27.20
C ASN A 71 2.66 1.98 -26.57
N ALA A 72 3.33 1.15 -27.40
CA ALA A 72 4.36 0.20 -26.96
C ALA A 72 5.57 0.88 -26.29
N TRP A 73 5.96 2.07 -26.75
CA TRP A 73 7.05 2.83 -26.14
C TRP A 73 6.74 3.25 -24.71
N ALA A 74 5.53 3.78 -24.46
CA ALA A 74 5.09 4.15 -23.11
C ALA A 74 5.07 2.94 -22.17
N LEU A 75 4.67 1.75 -22.68
CA LEU A 75 4.72 0.51 -21.92
C LEU A 75 6.16 0.13 -21.54
N MET A 76 7.11 0.20 -22.48
CA MET A 76 8.53 -0.10 -22.21
C MET A 76 9.14 0.84 -21.16
N VAL A 77 8.86 2.14 -21.27
CA VAL A 77 9.32 3.15 -20.29
C VAL A 77 8.70 2.88 -18.92
N GLN A 78 7.41 2.54 -18.85
CA GLN A 78 6.73 2.15 -17.61
C GLN A 78 7.37 0.92 -16.99
N VAL A 79 7.59 -0.14 -17.76
CA VAL A 79 8.21 -1.39 -17.30
C VAL A 79 9.62 -1.12 -16.77
N ALA A 80 10.46 -0.39 -17.52
CA ALA A 80 11.81 -0.05 -17.09
C ALA A 80 11.82 0.76 -15.77
N THR A 81 10.89 1.71 -15.65
CA THR A 81 10.70 2.50 -14.42
C THR A 81 10.28 1.61 -13.25
N ASN A 82 9.37 0.67 -13.49
CA ASN A 82 8.89 -0.26 -12.47
C ASN A 82 9.96 -1.27 -12.05
N VAL A 83 10.79 -1.76 -12.98
CA VAL A 83 11.95 -2.62 -12.66
C VAL A 83 12.91 -1.87 -11.75
N LYS A 84 13.31 -0.64 -12.12
CA LYS A 84 14.20 0.20 -11.30
C LYS A 84 13.61 0.46 -9.91
N THR A 85 12.30 0.70 -9.85
CA THR A 85 11.60 0.97 -8.59
C THR A 85 11.53 -0.29 -7.71
N THR A 86 11.23 -1.45 -8.31
CA THR A 86 11.21 -2.75 -7.64
C THR A 86 12.58 -3.08 -7.06
N TYR A 87 13.64 -2.93 -7.86
CA TYR A 87 15.01 -3.12 -7.39
C TYR A 87 15.33 -2.23 -6.19
N LYS A 88 15.02 -0.92 -6.25
CA LYS A 88 15.27 0.00 -5.14
C LYS A 88 14.58 -0.43 -3.85
N TRP A 89 13.33 -0.87 -3.93
CA TRP A 89 12.63 -1.34 -2.73
C TRP A 89 13.15 -2.66 -2.22
N LEU A 90 13.40 -3.64 -3.09
CA LEU A 90 13.97 -4.91 -2.65
C LEU A 90 15.35 -4.70 -2.03
N TRP A 91 16.20 -3.88 -2.64
CA TRP A 91 17.50 -3.51 -2.08
C TRP A 91 17.38 -2.89 -0.67
N PHE A 92 16.43 -1.97 -0.48
CA PHE A 92 16.22 -1.31 0.79
C PHE A 92 15.58 -2.24 1.84
N TYR A 93 14.45 -2.88 1.53
CA TYR A 93 13.64 -3.63 2.48
C TYR A 93 14.13 -5.04 2.73
N TRP A 94 14.67 -5.72 1.72
CA TRP A 94 15.27 -7.03 1.94
C TRP A 94 16.69 -6.91 2.47
N THR A 95 17.33 -5.76 2.32
CA THR A 95 18.78 -5.58 2.51
C THR A 95 19.60 -6.35 1.46
N PRO A 96 20.83 -5.93 1.16
CA PRO A 96 21.64 -6.59 0.13
C PRO A 96 21.87 -8.09 0.35
N PRO A 97 22.19 -8.59 1.57
CA PRO A 97 22.41 -10.01 1.81
C PRO A 97 21.21 -10.89 1.43
N VAL A 98 20.00 -10.51 1.82
CA VAL A 98 18.80 -11.31 1.53
C VAL A 98 18.42 -11.21 0.06
N LEU A 99 18.61 -10.04 -0.56
CA LEU A 99 18.36 -9.90 -2.00
C LEU A 99 19.29 -10.81 -2.81
N ILE A 100 20.59 -10.85 -2.49
CA ILE A 100 21.55 -11.74 -3.14
C ILE A 100 21.15 -13.21 -2.91
N LEU A 101 20.85 -13.60 -1.68
CA LEU A 101 20.40 -14.96 -1.37
C LEU A 101 19.08 -15.32 -2.07
N GLY A 102 18.18 -14.35 -2.25
CA GLY A 102 16.93 -14.51 -3.01
C GLY A 102 17.19 -14.82 -4.47
N LEU A 103 18.11 -14.07 -5.11
CA LEU A 103 18.53 -14.32 -6.48
C LEU A 103 19.20 -15.70 -6.62
N VAL A 104 20.10 -16.05 -5.69
CA VAL A 104 20.69 -17.40 -5.63
C VAL A 104 19.60 -18.45 -5.49
N GLY A 105 18.60 -18.22 -4.62
CA GLY A 105 17.49 -19.14 -4.41
C GLY A 105 16.66 -19.38 -5.68
N PHE A 106 16.36 -18.32 -6.44
CA PHE A 106 15.65 -18.45 -7.72
C PHE A 106 16.46 -19.23 -8.75
N VAL A 107 17.77 -18.94 -8.87
CA VAL A 107 18.66 -19.70 -9.77
C VAL A 107 18.74 -21.16 -9.35
N PHE A 108 18.84 -21.43 -8.05
CA PHE A 108 18.93 -22.78 -7.51
C PHE A 108 17.66 -23.59 -7.75
N ALA A 109 16.48 -22.95 -7.62
CA ALA A 109 15.18 -23.58 -7.91
C ALA A 109 15.15 -24.14 -9.34
N VAL A 110 15.65 -23.37 -10.31
CA VAL A 110 15.70 -23.75 -11.73
C VAL A 110 16.75 -24.83 -11.99
N ILE A 111 17.98 -24.65 -11.49
CA ILE A 111 19.08 -25.60 -11.74
C ILE A 111 18.79 -26.97 -11.11
N LYS A 112 18.25 -27.00 -9.89
CA LYS A 112 17.94 -28.25 -9.19
C LYS A 112 16.63 -28.90 -9.63
N GLN A 113 15.80 -28.19 -10.39
CA GLN A 113 14.46 -28.66 -10.77
C GLN A 113 13.64 -29.14 -9.55
N ASN A 114 13.89 -28.54 -8.37
CA ASN A 114 13.16 -28.88 -7.17
C ASN A 114 11.77 -28.23 -7.27
N ARG A 115 10.73 -29.07 -7.37
CA ARG A 115 9.34 -28.66 -7.54
C ARG A 115 8.84 -27.73 -6.42
N GLU A 116 9.31 -27.92 -5.19
CA GLU A 116 8.95 -27.06 -4.05
C GLU A 116 9.59 -25.68 -4.18
N HIS A 117 10.86 -25.63 -4.56
CA HIS A 117 11.57 -24.36 -4.79
C HIS A 117 11.01 -23.63 -6.01
N LEU A 118 10.67 -24.36 -7.08
CA LEU A 118 10.01 -23.80 -8.27
C LEU A 118 8.62 -23.23 -7.93
N LEU A 119 7.87 -23.89 -7.05
CA LEU A 119 6.58 -23.36 -6.59
C LEU A 119 6.76 -22.04 -5.83
N LEU A 120 7.70 -21.99 -4.88
CA LEU A 120 7.99 -20.76 -4.14
C LEU A 120 8.49 -19.65 -5.07
N ALA A 121 9.40 -19.98 -5.99
CA ALA A 121 9.90 -19.05 -6.99
C ALA A 121 8.78 -18.49 -7.88
N ALA A 122 7.94 -19.35 -8.45
CA ALA A 122 6.83 -18.93 -9.30
C ALA A 122 5.79 -18.10 -8.53
N THR A 123 5.46 -18.50 -7.30
CA THR A 123 4.50 -17.79 -6.45
C THR A 123 4.98 -16.39 -6.08
N SER A 124 6.30 -16.16 -6.04
CA SER A 124 6.88 -14.84 -5.83
C SER A 124 7.08 -14.04 -7.10
N LEU A 125 7.65 -14.66 -8.14
CA LEU A 125 8.03 -13.96 -9.37
C LEU A 125 6.82 -13.57 -10.21
N VAL A 126 5.79 -14.42 -10.31
CA VAL A 126 4.60 -14.12 -11.12
C VAL A 126 3.91 -12.83 -10.65
N PRO A 127 3.62 -12.62 -9.34
CA PRO A 127 3.08 -11.35 -8.89
C PRO A 127 4.01 -10.16 -9.11
N ILE A 128 5.32 -10.31 -8.87
CA ILE A 128 6.31 -9.23 -9.08
C ILE A 128 6.30 -8.77 -10.53
N PHE A 129 6.44 -9.71 -11.48
CA PHE A 129 6.46 -9.38 -12.90
C PHE A 129 5.12 -8.83 -13.39
N THR A 130 4.00 -9.35 -12.88
CA THR A 130 2.68 -8.81 -13.20
C THR A 130 2.58 -7.34 -12.79
N PHE A 131 2.99 -7.01 -11.56
CA PHE A 131 2.97 -5.64 -11.09
C PHE A 131 3.93 -4.72 -11.87
N ILE A 132 5.12 -5.21 -12.22
CA ILE A 132 6.04 -4.47 -13.05
C ILE A 132 5.41 -4.13 -14.41
N ALA A 133 4.67 -5.07 -15.01
CA ALA A 133 4.03 -4.89 -16.31
C ALA A 133 2.86 -3.89 -16.26
N ILE A 134 1.94 -4.05 -15.29
CA ILE A 134 0.64 -3.36 -15.34
C ILE A 134 0.54 -2.09 -14.49
N SER A 135 1.46 -1.87 -13.55
CA SER A 135 1.30 -0.77 -12.60
C SER A 135 1.72 0.58 -13.19
N ARG A 136 0.79 1.51 -13.30
CA ARG A 136 1.12 2.93 -13.60
C ARG A 136 1.90 3.58 -12.45
N VAL A 137 1.51 3.28 -11.22
CA VAL A 137 2.23 3.68 -10.01
C VAL A 137 2.42 2.44 -9.16
N LEU A 138 3.67 2.01 -9.05
CA LEU A 138 4.02 0.88 -8.23
C LEU A 138 4.27 1.37 -6.79
N PHE A 139 3.81 0.62 -5.79
CA PHE A 139 4.10 0.87 -4.38
C PHE A 139 4.76 -0.35 -3.74
N SER A 140 5.64 -0.13 -2.77
CA SER A 140 6.37 -1.19 -2.04
C SER A 140 5.43 -2.26 -1.47
N ARG A 141 4.30 -1.84 -0.89
CA ARG A 141 3.24 -2.71 -0.34
C ARG A 141 2.64 -3.71 -1.33
N TYR A 142 2.78 -3.52 -2.64
CA TYR A 142 2.30 -4.49 -3.64
C TYR A 142 3.21 -5.72 -3.73
N LEU A 143 4.47 -5.59 -3.33
CA LEU A 143 5.45 -6.68 -3.30
C LEU A 143 5.38 -7.52 -2.03
N LEU A 144 4.60 -7.12 -1.02
CA LEU A 144 4.54 -7.77 0.29
C LEU A 144 4.16 -9.25 0.17
N LEU A 145 3.09 -9.56 -0.57
CA LEU A 145 2.61 -10.94 -0.73
C LEU A 145 3.57 -11.79 -1.56
N ALA A 146 4.30 -11.17 -2.48
CA ALA A 146 5.33 -11.85 -3.27
C ALA A 146 6.62 -12.09 -2.47
N THR A 147 6.85 -11.29 -1.44
CA THR A 147 8.07 -11.37 -0.63
C THR A 147 8.08 -12.60 0.26
N VAL A 148 6.95 -12.95 0.87
CA VAL A 148 6.88 -14.07 1.82
C VAL A 148 7.35 -15.40 1.21
N PRO A 149 6.83 -15.88 0.06
CA PRO A 149 7.30 -17.14 -0.52
C PRO A 149 8.78 -17.10 -0.93
N ALA A 150 9.32 -15.94 -1.30
CA ALA A 150 10.73 -15.83 -1.67
C ALA A 150 11.65 -15.82 -0.46
N LEU A 151 11.24 -15.23 0.67
CA LEU A 151 11.96 -15.39 1.94
C LEU A 151 11.92 -16.84 2.42
N THR A 152 10.81 -17.54 2.22
CA THR A 152 10.73 -18.98 2.49
C THR A 152 11.69 -19.77 1.58
N LEU A 153 11.79 -19.41 0.30
CA LEU A 153 12.76 -20.01 -0.63
C LEU A 153 14.21 -19.77 -0.16
N VAL A 154 14.53 -18.54 0.26
CA VAL A 154 15.85 -18.22 0.84
C VAL A 154 16.15 -19.10 2.04
N ALA A 155 15.22 -19.19 2.99
CA ALA A 155 15.37 -20.02 4.17
C ALA A 155 15.57 -21.51 3.80
N GLY A 156 14.78 -22.03 2.85
CA GLY A 156 14.89 -23.39 2.34
C GLY A 156 16.27 -23.67 1.74
N VAL A 157 16.73 -22.82 0.81
CA VAL A 157 18.03 -23.01 0.14
C VAL A 157 19.19 -22.94 1.14
N VAL A 158 19.15 -22.00 2.10
CA VAL A 158 20.19 -21.89 3.12
C VAL A 158 20.19 -23.13 4.02
N THR A 159 19.05 -23.52 4.57
CA THR A 159 18.97 -24.58 5.61
C THR A 159 19.01 -26.00 5.05
N VAL A 160 18.39 -26.24 3.90
CA VAL A 160 18.23 -27.58 3.29
C VAL A 160 19.34 -27.88 2.28
N ASP A 161 19.77 -26.90 1.47
CA ASP A 161 20.73 -27.18 0.40
C ASP A 161 22.17 -26.83 0.75
N ILE A 162 22.40 -25.63 1.30
CA ILE A 162 23.74 -25.09 1.53
C ILE A 162 24.32 -25.64 2.84
N THR A 163 23.59 -25.53 3.94
CA THR A 163 24.08 -25.89 5.28
C THR A 163 24.56 -27.35 5.37
N PRO A 164 23.83 -28.36 4.86
CA PRO A 164 24.28 -29.75 4.95
C PRO A 164 25.50 -30.07 4.10
N ARG A 165 25.80 -29.26 3.08
CA ARG A 165 27.03 -29.40 2.27
C ARG A 165 28.22 -28.83 3.01
N ILE A 166 28.07 -27.62 3.57
CA ILE A 166 29.12 -26.99 4.38
C ILE A 166 29.45 -27.86 5.59
N ALA A 167 28.45 -28.32 6.34
CA ALA A 167 28.65 -29.16 7.51
C ALA A 167 29.43 -30.45 7.18
N ARG A 168 29.13 -31.09 6.04
CA ARG A 168 29.89 -32.26 5.56
C ARG A 168 31.35 -31.94 5.23
N LEU A 169 31.61 -30.80 4.59
CA LEU A 169 32.97 -30.38 4.22
C LEU A 169 33.86 -30.15 5.45
N ILE A 170 33.29 -29.69 6.57
CA ILE A 170 34.01 -29.37 7.80
C ILE A 170 33.87 -30.44 8.90
N GLY A 171 33.33 -31.62 8.56
CA GLY A 171 33.21 -32.75 9.49
C GLY A 171 32.21 -32.54 10.65
N LEU A 172 31.28 -31.60 10.52
CA LEU A 172 30.29 -31.28 11.55
C LEU A 172 29.08 -32.22 11.49
N ALA A 173 28.69 -32.77 12.64
CA ALA A 173 27.51 -33.62 12.78
C ALA A 173 26.22 -32.84 12.46
N GLN A 174 25.33 -33.44 11.66
CA GLN A 174 24.10 -32.78 11.16
C GLN A 174 22.93 -32.80 12.16
N SER A 175 23.16 -32.30 13.38
CA SER A 175 22.07 -32.10 14.33
C SER A 175 21.10 -31.02 13.85
N ALA A 176 19.87 -31.02 14.40
CA ALA A 176 18.89 -29.98 14.12
C ALA A 176 19.40 -28.58 14.52
N ALA A 177 20.17 -28.50 15.62
CA ALA A 177 20.79 -27.26 16.08
C ALA A 177 21.77 -26.70 15.05
N VAL A 178 22.67 -27.54 14.49
CA VAL A 178 23.65 -27.10 13.47
C VAL A 178 22.95 -26.60 12.20
N ARG A 179 21.81 -27.20 11.82
CA ARG A 179 21.01 -26.74 10.66
C ARG A 179 20.31 -25.40 10.90
N ALA A 180 20.01 -25.04 12.14
CA ALA A 180 19.36 -23.78 12.49
C ALA A 180 20.34 -22.59 12.54
N VAL A 181 21.62 -22.83 12.82
CA VAL A 181 22.64 -21.77 13.02
C VAL A 181 22.69 -20.78 11.85
N PRO A 182 22.75 -21.19 10.56
CA PRO A 182 22.82 -20.23 9.46
C PRO A 182 21.55 -19.39 9.30
N GLY A 183 20.38 -19.95 9.64
CA GLY A 183 19.13 -19.21 9.66
C GLY A 183 19.12 -18.15 10.77
N ILE A 184 19.60 -18.49 11.96
CA ILE A 184 19.74 -17.55 13.08
C ILE A 184 20.73 -16.44 12.74
N LEU A 185 21.89 -16.80 12.19
CA LEU A 185 22.91 -15.83 11.75
C LEU A 185 22.34 -14.88 10.68
N LEU A 186 21.58 -15.41 9.71
CA LEU A 186 20.90 -14.58 8.71
C LEU A 186 19.90 -13.63 9.38
N CYS A 187 19.08 -14.10 10.32
CA CYS A 187 18.16 -13.23 11.07
C CYS A 187 18.90 -12.13 11.86
N VAL A 188 20.03 -12.45 12.48
CA VAL A 188 20.87 -11.46 13.18
C VAL A 188 21.44 -10.43 12.21
N VAL A 189 22.03 -10.88 11.10
CA VAL A 189 22.58 -9.98 10.07
C VAL A 189 21.49 -9.06 9.53
N VAL A 190 20.34 -9.61 9.13
CA VAL A 190 19.19 -8.82 8.63
C VAL A 190 18.69 -7.85 9.70
N GLY A 191 18.58 -8.31 10.94
CA GLY A 191 18.20 -7.48 12.09
C GLY A 191 19.14 -6.29 12.28
N LEU A 192 20.46 -6.51 12.18
CA LEU A 192 21.46 -5.45 12.27
C LEU A 192 21.35 -4.44 11.13
N PHE A 193 21.19 -4.90 9.88
CA PHE A 193 21.03 -4.01 8.72
C PHE A 193 19.73 -3.19 8.80
N ALA A 194 18.65 -3.77 9.33
CA ALA A 194 17.35 -3.10 9.44
C ALA A 194 17.17 -2.32 10.76
N TRP A 195 18.05 -2.51 11.76
CA TRP A 195 17.87 -2.02 13.12
C TRP A 195 17.57 -0.52 13.18
N LYS A 196 18.42 0.30 12.56
CA LYS A 196 18.26 1.76 12.57
C LYS A 196 16.93 2.20 11.96
N VAL A 197 16.53 1.56 10.85
CA VAL A 197 15.27 1.88 10.17
C VAL A 197 14.09 1.49 11.07
N ASN A 198 14.09 0.28 11.60
CA ASN A 198 13.02 -0.22 12.47
C ASN A 198 12.87 0.63 13.73
N TRP A 199 13.99 0.95 14.39
CA TRP A 199 14.00 1.82 15.56
C TRP A 199 13.40 3.19 15.27
N LEU A 200 13.83 3.84 14.18
CA LEU A 200 13.32 5.17 13.81
C LEU A 200 11.86 5.11 13.37
N VAL A 201 11.42 4.08 12.64
CA VAL A 201 9.99 3.94 12.29
C VAL A 201 9.12 3.85 13.54
N LEU A 202 9.59 3.19 14.60
CA LEU A 202 8.85 3.04 15.85
C LEU A 202 8.90 4.27 16.75
N THR A 203 10.04 4.98 16.79
CA THR A 203 10.27 6.06 17.77
C THR A 203 10.21 7.46 17.18
N ASN A 204 10.57 7.64 15.92
CA ASN A 204 10.59 8.92 15.22
C ASN A 204 10.41 8.71 13.70
N PRO A 205 9.20 8.31 13.25
CA PRO A 205 8.94 7.96 11.86
C PRO A 205 9.20 9.12 10.89
N ALA A 206 9.12 10.37 11.37
CA ALA A 206 9.44 11.56 10.59
C ALA A 206 10.90 11.61 10.11
N HIS A 207 11.82 11.00 10.86
CA HIS A 207 13.25 10.96 10.55
C HIS A 207 13.72 9.58 10.09
N ALA A 208 12.81 8.62 9.93
CA ALA A 208 13.14 7.30 9.41
C ALA A 208 13.64 7.44 7.95
N PRO A 209 14.77 6.81 7.57
CA PRO A 209 15.36 6.93 6.25
C PRO A 209 14.61 6.07 5.21
N LEU A 210 13.29 6.26 5.12
CA LEU A 210 12.41 5.51 4.23
C LEU A 210 12.61 5.93 2.77
N PRO A 211 12.35 5.03 1.81
CA PRO A 211 12.25 5.40 0.41
C PRO A 211 11.28 6.57 0.22
N ARG A 212 11.63 7.53 -0.64
CA ARG A 212 10.87 8.77 -0.84
C ARG A 212 9.38 8.56 -1.11
N ALA A 213 9.04 7.50 -1.86
CA ALA A 213 7.66 7.15 -2.15
C ALA A 213 6.88 6.81 -0.87
N ASP A 214 7.48 6.02 0.03
CA ASP A 214 6.85 5.61 1.29
C ASP A 214 6.83 6.77 2.29
N LEU A 215 7.90 7.55 2.37
CA LEU A 215 7.93 8.78 3.18
C LEU A 215 6.81 9.75 2.80
N ASN A 216 6.56 9.94 1.51
CA ASN A 216 5.44 10.76 1.02
C ASN A 216 4.08 10.18 1.43
N GLN A 217 3.94 8.85 1.50
CA GLN A 217 2.67 8.20 1.84
C GLN A 217 2.39 8.21 3.34
N TYR A 218 3.42 8.00 4.16
CA TYR A 218 3.26 7.75 5.60
C TYR A 218 3.62 8.95 6.48
N VAL A 219 4.33 9.96 5.96
CA VAL A 219 4.84 11.07 6.78
C VAL A 219 4.55 12.43 6.16
N GLU A 220 5.06 12.69 4.94
CA GLU A 220 5.24 14.07 4.49
C GLU A 220 4.09 14.65 3.66
N ARG A 221 3.18 13.84 3.08
CA ARG A 221 2.13 14.37 2.18
C ARG A 221 0.72 14.06 2.66
N TRP A 222 -0.26 14.38 1.81
CA TRP A 222 -1.68 14.23 2.09
C TRP A 222 -2.10 12.89 2.75
N PRO A 223 -1.54 11.69 2.43
CA PRO A 223 -2.04 10.45 3.02
C PRO A 223 -1.55 10.17 4.45
N SER A 224 -0.61 10.95 4.99
CA SER A 224 0.14 10.59 6.20
C SER A 224 -0.61 10.73 7.53
N GLY A 225 -1.82 11.30 7.53
CA GLY A 225 -2.60 11.54 8.76
C GLY A 225 -2.07 12.63 9.69
N TYR A 226 -0.80 13.05 9.57
CA TYR A 226 -0.26 14.21 10.30
C TYR A 226 -1.06 15.48 10.00
N GLY A 227 -1.25 16.31 11.04
CA GLY A 227 -2.04 17.56 10.98
C GLY A 227 -3.55 17.34 11.09
N VAL A 228 -4.05 16.09 10.93
CA VAL A 228 -5.49 15.80 10.98
C VAL A 228 -6.02 15.83 12.40
N ALA A 229 -5.28 15.29 13.37
CA ALA A 229 -5.70 15.26 14.77
C ALA A 229 -5.73 16.69 15.35
N GLU A 230 -4.73 17.49 15.01
CA GLU A 230 -4.59 18.89 15.40
C GLU A 230 -5.70 19.75 14.77
N ALA A 231 -5.99 19.55 13.48
CA ALA A 231 -7.11 20.20 12.81
C ALA A 231 -8.46 19.81 13.43
N ALA A 232 -8.66 18.52 13.72
CA ALA A 232 -9.88 18.04 14.38
C ALA A 232 -10.04 18.67 15.76
N HIS A 233 -8.97 18.70 16.56
CA HIS A 233 -9.00 19.32 17.89
C HIS A 233 -9.30 20.82 17.83
N TYR A 234 -8.69 21.54 16.90
CA TYR A 234 -8.96 22.96 16.67
C TYR A 234 -10.44 23.22 16.32
N LEU A 235 -11.01 22.41 15.43
CA LEU A 235 -12.43 22.51 15.06
C LEU A 235 -13.36 22.15 16.23
N GLN A 236 -13.02 21.16 17.06
CA GLN A 236 -13.75 20.85 18.29
C GLN A 236 -13.76 22.03 19.27
N CYS A 237 -12.63 22.70 19.46
CA CYS A 237 -12.55 23.90 20.28
C CYS A 237 -13.43 25.03 19.73
N LEU A 238 -13.41 25.27 18.42
CA LEU A 238 -14.29 26.26 17.76
C LEU A 238 -15.77 25.91 17.90
N ALA A 239 -16.12 24.62 17.79
CA ALA A 239 -17.50 24.15 17.95
C ALA A 239 -18.03 24.34 19.38
N ARG A 240 -17.17 24.12 20.39
CA ARG A 240 -17.54 24.35 21.80
C ARG A 240 -17.77 25.83 22.10
N ALA A 241 -16.98 26.71 21.49
CA ALA A 241 -17.11 28.15 21.62
C ALA A 241 -18.29 28.75 20.83
N SER A 242 -18.92 27.99 19.92
CA SER A 242 -20.02 28.46 19.08
C SER A 242 -21.38 27.94 19.59
N PRO A 243 -22.28 28.81 20.09
CA PRO A 243 -23.56 28.39 20.69
C PRO A 243 -24.48 27.55 19.79
N GLY A 244 -24.32 27.61 18.47
CA GLY A 244 -25.07 26.84 17.47
C GLY A 244 -24.28 25.71 16.78
N GLY A 245 -23.05 25.44 17.22
CA GLY A 245 -22.11 24.55 16.55
C GLY A 245 -21.53 25.13 15.26
N ILE A 246 -20.83 24.30 14.49
CA ILE A 246 -20.17 24.68 13.24
C ILE A 246 -20.45 23.68 12.11
N VAL A 247 -20.19 24.09 10.88
CA VAL A 247 -20.20 23.23 9.69
C VAL A 247 -18.78 23.05 9.21
N VAL A 248 -18.38 21.82 8.88
CA VAL A 248 -17.06 21.50 8.34
C VAL A 248 -17.22 20.82 6.99
N ALA A 249 -16.77 21.49 5.94
CA ALA A 249 -16.69 20.95 4.59
C ALA A 249 -15.31 20.34 4.34
N HIS A 250 -15.27 19.17 3.71
CA HIS A 250 -14.03 18.45 3.39
C HIS A 250 -14.06 17.86 1.97
N HIS A 251 -12.89 17.67 1.36
CA HIS A 251 -12.75 17.25 -0.04
C HIS A 251 -12.31 15.77 -0.18
N ASP A 252 -13.13 14.95 -0.83
CA ASP A 252 -12.86 13.54 -1.20
C ASP A 252 -12.34 12.62 -0.07
N LEU A 253 -11.84 11.44 -0.47
CA LEU A 253 -11.21 10.38 0.32
C LEU A 253 -10.02 10.85 1.19
N GLN A 254 -9.61 12.11 1.05
CA GLN A 254 -8.42 12.69 1.66
C GLN A 254 -8.60 12.91 3.17
N ASP A 255 -9.85 13.01 3.62
CA ASP A 255 -10.20 13.43 4.98
C ASP A 255 -11.03 12.39 5.73
N PHE A 256 -10.94 11.10 5.36
CA PHE A 256 -11.60 10.04 6.13
C PHE A 256 -11.14 10.05 7.59
N GLY A 257 -9.85 10.32 7.84
CA GLY A 257 -9.32 10.53 9.18
C GLY A 257 -10.03 11.67 9.92
N LEU A 258 -10.20 12.83 9.28
CA LEU A 258 -10.89 13.98 9.87
C LEU A 258 -12.35 13.64 10.19
N LYS A 259 -13.06 13.00 9.25
CA LYS A 259 -14.44 12.57 9.45
C LYS A 259 -14.57 11.64 10.65
N VAL A 260 -13.67 10.66 10.78
CA VAL A 260 -13.63 9.75 11.94
C VAL A 260 -13.35 10.52 13.23
N SER A 261 -12.37 11.42 13.24
CA SER A 261 -12.02 12.24 14.41
C SER A 261 -13.15 13.18 14.87
N LEU A 262 -14.05 13.56 13.97
CA LEU A 262 -15.18 14.45 14.26
C LEU A 262 -16.52 13.72 14.42
N MET A 263 -16.56 12.39 14.21
CA MET A 263 -17.80 11.61 14.11
C MET A 263 -18.68 11.66 15.37
N ASN A 264 -18.06 11.81 16.55
CA ASN A 264 -18.76 11.82 17.84
C ASN A 264 -19.11 13.23 18.34
N GLU A 265 -18.80 14.28 17.58
CA GLU A 265 -19.04 15.67 18.01
C GLU A 265 -20.37 16.19 17.46
N ASN A 266 -21.42 16.14 18.27
CA ASN A 266 -22.79 16.55 17.89
C ASN A 266 -22.91 18.03 17.51
N ARG A 267 -21.93 18.86 17.90
CA ARG A 267 -21.87 20.29 17.56
C ARG A 267 -21.22 20.56 16.20
N ILE A 268 -20.72 19.53 15.51
CA ILE A 268 -20.05 19.67 14.21
C ILE A 268 -20.83 18.92 13.14
N ALA A 269 -21.34 19.65 12.16
CA ALA A 269 -21.92 19.06 10.96
C ALA A 269 -20.82 18.85 9.91
N VAL A 270 -20.28 17.63 9.81
CA VAL A 270 -19.31 17.26 8.77
C VAL A 270 -20.05 17.00 7.46
N ARG A 271 -19.73 17.78 6.42
CA ARG A 271 -20.33 17.68 5.08
C ARG A 271 -19.24 17.37 4.06
N HIS A 272 -19.49 16.36 3.25
CA HIS A 272 -18.65 16.10 2.09
C HIS A 272 -19.03 17.08 0.97
N LEU A 273 -18.03 17.73 0.39
CA LEU A 273 -18.20 18.59 -0.77
C LEU A 273 -17.06 18.32 -1.74
N THR A 274 -17.39 17.82 -2.93
CA THR A 274 -16.46 17.86 -4.04
C THR A 274 -16.35 19.31 -4.51
N MET A 275 -15.14 19.83 -4.73
CA MET A 275 -14.99 21.16 -5.35
C MET A 275 -15.35 21.16 -6.84
N ARG A 276 -15.87 20.03 -7.35
CA ARG A 276 -16.37 19.81 -8.71
C ARG A 276 -17.86 20.17 -8.78
N GLY A 277 -18.20 21.27 -9.45
CA GLY A 277 -19.57 21.60 -9.85
C GLY A 277 -19.92 23.08 -9.64
N GLU A 278 -20.55 23.70 -10.64
CA GLU A 278 -20.87 25.13 -10.71
C GLU A 278 -21.65 25.67 -9.48
N ASN A 279 -22.38 24.80 -8.76
CA ASN A 279 -23.21 25.19 -7.61
C ASN A 279 -22.63 24.85 -6.23
N ASN A 280 -21.42 24.30 -6.11
CA ASN A 280 -20.89 23.88 -4.80
C ASN A 280 -20.37 25.06 -3.96
N MET A 281 -19.86 26.12 -4.59
CA MET A 281 -19.49 27.34 -3.89
C MET A 281 -20.72 28.08 -3.33
N ALA A 282 -21.82 28.11 -4.10
CA ALA A 282 -23.09 28.67 -3.63
C ALA A 282 -23.62 27.93 -2.39
N LYS A 283 -23.45 26.60 -2.33
CA LYS A 283 -23.82 25.81 -1.13
C LYS A 283 -22.97 26.17 0.09
N LEU A 284 -21.65 26.34 -0.09
CA LEU A 284 -20.74 26.77 0.96
C LEU A 284 -21.16 28.12 1.55
N VAL A 285 -21.42 29.11 0.68
CA VAL A 285 -21.90 30.44 1.09
C VAL A 285 -23.28 30.37 1.76
N ALA A 286 -24.19 29.51 1.26
CA ALA A 286 -25.49 29.33 1.89
C ALA A 286 -25.37 28.73 3.31
N TRP A 287 -24.39 27.85 3.56
CA TRP A 287 -24.13 27.32 4.89
C TRP A 287 -23.53 28.38 5.82
N SER A 288 -22.60 29.22 5.33
CA SER A 288 -21.96 30.25 6.15
C SER A 288 -22.93 31.30 6.70
N ARG A 289 -24.01 31.59 5.95
CA ARG A 289 -25.08 32.50 6.40
C ARG A 289 -25.81 32.03 7.66
N ASN A 290 -25.87 30.72 7.89
CA ASN A 290 -26.63 30.14 9.00
C ASN A 290 -25.72 29.74 10.17
N LYS A 291 -24.52 29.23 9.89
CA LYS A 291 -23.57 28.76 10.90
C LYS A 291 -22.13 29.04 10.48
N PRO A 292 -21.21 29.26 11.44
CA PRO A 292 -19.79 29.32 11.12
C PRO A 292 -19.38 28.08 10.33
N THR A 293 -18.87 28.30 9.12
CA THR A 293 -18.56 27.23 8.16
C THR A 293 -17.09 27.26 7.86
N PHE A 294 -16.46 26.09 7.98
CA PHE A 294 -15.04 25.89 7.75
C PHE A 294 -14.83 24.91 6.62
N VAL A 295 -13.75 25.11 5.86
CA VAL A 295 -13.29 24.20 4.80
C VAL A 295 -11.92 23.68 5.21
N VAL A 296 -11.75 22.36 5.20
CA VAL A 296 -10.46 21.73 5.51
C VAL A 296 -9.86 21.13 4.25
N LEU A 297 -8.62 21.50 3.95
CA LEU A 297 -7.93 21.11 2.73
C LEU A 297 -6.51 20.60 3.02
N ASN A 298 -6.08 19.55 2.32
CA ASN A 298 -4.68 19.15 2.31
C ASN A 298 -3.90 20.00 1.28
N ARG A 299 -2.78 20.59 1.70
CA ARG A 299 -1.82 21.26 0.82
C ARG A 299 -0.53 20.45 0.70
N PRO A 300 0.13 20.39 -0.48
CA PRO A 300 -0.43 20.74 -1.77
C PRO A 300 -1.60 19.81 -2.15
N PRO A 301 -2.49 20.23 -3.07
CA PRO A 301 -3.60 19.42 -3.50
C PRO A 301 -3.15 18.07 -4.07
N VAL A 302 -4.00 17.06 -3.85
CA VAL A 302 -3.74 15.67 -4.24
C VAL A 302 -3.77 15.47 -5.74
N SER A 303 -4.63 16.23 -6.42
CA SER A 303 -4.73 16.20 -7.87
C SER A 303 -3.90 17.29 -8.52
N ARG A 304 -3.29 16.94 -9.67
CA ARG A 304 -2.50 17.85 -10.50
C ARG A 304 -3.34 18.55 -11.57
N THR A 305 -4.61 18.22 -11.73
CA THR A 305 -5.49 18.92 -12.65
C THR A 305 -5.95 20.24 -12.02
N PRO A 306 -5.77 21.39 -12.68
CA PRO A 306 -6.14 22.71 -12.15
C PRO A 306 -7.61 22.82 -11.70
N SER A 307 -8.52 22.08 -12.33
CA SER A 307 -9.95 22.02 -11.99
C SER A 307 -10.28 21.21 -10.73
N GLU A 308 -9.29 20.50 -10.16
CA GLU A 308 -9.41 19.70 -8.94
C GLU A 308 -8.55 20.26 -7.79
N GLN A 309 -8.00 21.46 -7.99
CA GLN A 309 -7.30 22.21 -6.97
C GLN A 309 -8.35 22.85 -6.03
N PRO A 310 -8.45 22.40 -4.76
CA PRO A 310 -9.39 22.97 -3.80
C PRO A 310 -9.06 24.43 -3.43
N ASP A 311 -7.83 24.85 -3.74
CA ASP A 311 -7.29 26.20 -3.72
C ASP A 311 -7.63 26.99 -4.99
N SER A 312 -8.85 26.80 -5.53
CA SER A 312 -9.31 27.64 -6.63
C SER A 312 -9.32 29.11 -6.18
N PRO A 313 -8.98 30.07 -7.06
CA PRO A 313 -9.13 31.50 -6.75
C PRO A 313 -10.54 31.87 -6.27
N GLU A 314 -11.54 31.06 -6.57
CA GLU A 314 -12.92 31.22 -6.12
C GLU A 314 -13.10 30.95 -4.63
N LEU A 315 -12.47 29.91 -4.07
CA LEU A 315 -12.52 29.65 -2.63
C LEU A 315 -11.86 30.79 -1.86
N LEU A 316 -10.69 31.25 -2.31
CA LEU A 316 -9.94 32.33 -1.64
C LEU A 316 -10.67 33.68 -1.68
N LYS A 317 -11.62 33.89 -2.61
CA LYS A 317 -12.49 35.08 -2.59
C LYS A 317 -13.44 35.07 -1.39
N VAL A 318 -13.96 33.90 -1.04
CA VAL A 318 -15.04 33.74 -0.04
C VAL A 318 -14.57 33.12 1.28
N ALA A 319 -13.29 32.78 1.42
CA ALA A 319 -12.74 32.11 2.58
C ALA A 319 -11.37 32.66 2.98
N ASP A 320 -11.15 32.80 4.28
CA ASP A 320 -9.87 33.22 4.86
C ASP A 320 -9.19 32.03 5.54
N LEU A 321 -7.88 31.89 5.32
CA LEU A 321 -7.07 30.89 6.04
C LEU A 321 -7.00 31.29 7.51
N VAL A 322 -7.51 30.44 8.40
CA VAL A 322 -7.49 30.70 9.85
C VAL A 322 -6.43 29.90 10.59
N GLN A 323 -6.09 28.71 10.09
CA GLN A 323 -5.03 27.90 10.69
C GLN A 323 -4.42 26.91 9.69
N SER A 324 -3.12 26.64 9.83
CA SER A 324 -2.39 25.66 9.01
C SER A 324 -1.58 24.72 9.90
N PHE A 325 -1.82 23.42 9.80
CA PHE A 325 -1.11 22.39 10.54
C PHE A 325 -0.07 21.73 9.63
N GLN A 326 1.20 22.12 9.81
CA GLN A 326 2.31 21.63 8.99
C GLN A 326 2.62 20.17 9.27
N LYS A 327 2.78 19.38 8.21
CA LYS A 327 3.23 17.99 8.30
C LYS A 327 4.75 17.95 8.42
N PRO A 328 5.33 16.85 8.96
CA PRO A 328 6.78 16.71 9.04
C PRO A 328 7.43 16.92 7.66
N GLY A 329 8.55 17.63 7.65
CA GLY A 329 9.26 18.02 6.42
C GLY A 329 8.74 19.28 5.73
N GLY A 330 7.71 19.95 6.26
CA GLY A 330 7.29 21.33 5.89
C GLY A 330 6.82 21.52 4.44
N ARG A 331 6.53 20.42 3.75
CA ARG A 331 6.14 20.41 2.32
C ARG A 331 4.65 20.18 2.11
N ALA A 332 3.91 19.95 3.17
CA ALA A 332 2.48 19.74 3.16
C ALA A 332 1.86 20.19 4.48
N SER A 333 0.57 20.51 4.45
CA SER A 333 -0.19 20.91 5.62
C SER A 333 -1.65 20.49 5.52
N VAL A 334 -2.34 20.50 6.66
CA VAL A 334 -3.80 20.52 6.73
C VAL A 334 -4.21 21.95 7.03
N ASP A 335 -4.86 22.60 6.07
CA ASP A 335 -5.25 24.00 6.16
C ASP A 335 -6.74 24.10 6.47
N VAL A 336 -7.08 24.98 7.41
CA VAL A 336 -8.44 25.27 7.83
C VAL A 336 -8.77 26.69 7.39
N TYR A 337 -9.80 26.80 6.56
CA TYR A 337 -10.35 28.06 6.09
C TYR A 337 -11.67 28.32 6.76
N ARG A 338 -11.95 29.59 7.04
CA ARG A 338 -13.25 30.06 7.49
C ARG A 338 -13.93 30.81 6.34
N LEU A 339 -15.18 30.50 6.06
CA LEU A 339 -15.96 31.29 5.11
C LEU A 339 -16.32 32.66 5.70
N LYS A 340 -16.30 33.67 4.83
CA LYS A 340 -16.68 35.06 5.15
C LYS A 340 -18.16 35.21 5.44
#